data_AF-A3X6Q7-F1
#
_entry.id   AF-A3X6Q7-F1
#
_cell.length_a   1.000
_cell.length_b   1.000
_cell.length_c   1.000
_cell.angle_alpha   90.00
_cell.angle_beta   90.00
_cell.angle_gamma   90.00
#
_symmetry.space_group_name_H-M   'P 1'
#
loop_
_entity.id
_entity.type
_entity.pdbx_description
1 polymer ?
#
loop_
_entity_poly.entity_id
_entity_poly.type
_entity_poly.pdbx_seq_one_letter_code
_entity_poly.pdbx_strand_id
1 'polypeptide(L)'
;MSRHSFDPEIAGRVGLNAAVIFQNITFWIEKNQANRRNLRDGRYWTYNSISAFGDLFPYLSEKQIRTALEKLVSAELIIKGNFSDDRYDRTCWYALGNSICPNGQIDPTERENDAFAPEGKPSAPEGKSYKNRYKPYQKPDPSHAKAAVEEEASEKILSAYPEDRIRGKAVCLSQIRQALADGVDAKDLEGAVRAYASESEGFTRSKVCFSDNWFTSGRWLKYLHDVEEAREAGKAKEAELLKGLADWVTDKHPLCRHITPGQVTALLAANLVSPAEIEAAGLRA
;
A
#
# COMPACT_ATOMS: atom_id res chain seq x y z
N MET A 1 -18.49 -23.84 -0.59
CA MET A 1 -18.10 -24.40 0.73
C MET A 1 -16.58 -24.35 0.82
N SER A 2 -16.01 -23.65 1.80
CA SER A 2 -14.56 -23.74 2.05
C SER A 2 -14.23 -25.14 2.51
N ARG A 3 -13.31 -25.80 1.81
CA ARG A 3 -12.71 -27.06 2.25
C ARG A 3 -11.45 -26.73 3.02
N HIS A 4 -11.35 -27.24 4.24
CA HIS A 4 -10.16 -27.11 5.07
C HIS A 4 -9.43 -28.45 5.10
N SER A 5 -8.15 -28.45 4.75
CA SER A 5 -7.24 -29.59 4.87
C SER A 5 -6.18 -29.31 5.93
N PHE A 6 -5.50 -30.36 6.40
CA PHE A 6 -4.40 -30.25 7.34
C PHE A 6 -3.42 -31.40 7.13
N ASP A 7 -2.17 -31.20 7.56
CA ASP A 7 -1.14 -32.22 7.56
C ASP A 7 -1.23 -33.07 8.85
N PRO A 8 -1.39 -34.41 8.76
CA PRO A 8 -1.42 -35.30 9.91
C PRO A 8 -0.18 -35.22 10.82
N GLU A 9 1.00 -34.98 10.28
CA GLU A 9 2.24 -34.87 11.07
C GLU A 9 2.23 -33.60 11.92
N ILE A 10 1.82 -32.48 11.31
CA ILE A 10 1.65 -31.21 12.03
C ILE A 10 0.52 -31.34 13.06
N ALA A 11 -0.59 -32.00 12.72
CA ALA A 11 -1.68 -32.26 13.66
C ALA A 11 -1.24 -33.11 14.85
N GLY A 12 -0.36 -34.10 14.64
CA GLY A 12 0.24 -34.88 15.73
C GLY A 12 1.11 -34.04 16.67
N ARG A 13 1.78 -33.01 16.15
CA ARG A 13 2.68 -32.13 16.94
C ARG A 13 1.96 -31.03 17.71
N VAL A 14 1.00 -30.34 17.09
CA VAL A 14 0.37 -29.13 17.66
C VAL A 14 -1.14 -29.26 17.90
N GLY A 15 -1.74 -30.36 17.43
CA GLY A 15 -3.18 -30.60 17.47
C GLY A 15 -3.92 -30.12 16.22
N LEU A 16 -5.12 -30.67 16.02
CA LEU A 16 -5.94 -30.49 14.81
C LEU A 16 -6.22 -29.02 14.47
N ASN A 17 -6.71 -28.23 15.43
CA ASN A 17 -7.08 -26.84 15.20
C ASN A 17 -5.88 -25.99 14.77
N ALA A 18 -4.72 -26.23 15.38
CA ALA A 18 -3.48 -25.55 15.02
C ALA A 18 -3.00 -25.96 13.63
N ALA A 19 -3.07 -27.25 13.29
CA ALA A 19 -2.67 -27.73 11.97
C ALA A 19 -3.54 -27.19 10.83
N VAL A 20 -4.85 -27.05 11.05
CA VAL A 20 -5.76 -26.46 10.06
C VAL A 20 -5.48 -24.97 9.85
N ILE A 21 -5.26 -24.22 10.94
CA ILE A 21 -4.88 -22.80 10.86
C ILE A 21 -3.52 -22.64 10.18
N PHE A 22 -2.56 -23.51 10.50
CA PHE A 22 -1.25 -23.54 9.87
C PHE A 22 -1.34 -23.72 8.36
N GLN A 23 -2.12 -24.69 7.88
CA GLN A 23 -2.31 -24.91 6.45
C GLN A 23 -2.84 -23.67 5.72
N ASN A 24 -3.75 -22.93 6.35
CA ASN A 24 -4.28 -21.69 5.79
C ASN A 24 -3.21 -20.58 5.73
N ILE A 25 -2.42 -20.43 6.79
CA ILE A 25 -1.29 -19.47 6.82
C ILE A 25 -0.29 -19.80 5.71
N THR A 26 0.13 -21.06 5.59
CA THR A 26 1.07 -21.53 4.58
C THR A 26 0.57 -21.24 3.16
N PHE A 27 -0.69 -21.56 2.87
CA PHE A 27 -1.29 -21.25 1.57
C PHE A 27 -1.20 -19.77 1.21
N TRP A 28 -1.50 -18.87 2.15
CA TRP A 28 -1.43 -17.43 1.90
C TRP A 28 0.00 -16.92 1.76
N ILE A 29 0.95 -17.51 2.48
CA ILE A 29 2.37 -17.19 2.33
C ILE A 29 2.87 -17.61 0.95
N GLU A 30 2.55 -18.82 0.48
CA GLU A 30 2.89 -19.30 -0.87
C GLU A 30 2.28 -18.40 -1.96
N LYS A 31 1.02 -17.98 -1.79
CA LYS A 31 0.38 -17.02 -2.69
C LYS A 31 1.09 -15.66 -2.70
N ASN A 32 1.49 -15.15 -1.53
CA ASN A 32 2.22 -13.89 -1.43
C ASN A 32 3.61 -14.01 -2.06
N GLN A 33 4.29 -15.14 -1.87
CA GLN A 33 5.58 -15.46 -2.49
C GLN A 33 5.49 -15.50 -4.02
N ALA A 34 4.50 -16.24 -4.56
CA ALA A 34 4.30 -16.34 -6.01
C ALA A 34 4.01 -14.97 -6.65
N ASN A 35 3.30 -14.10 -5.93
CA ASN A 35 2.97 -12.75 -6.39
C ASN A 35 3.99 -11.68 -5.97
N ARG A 36 5.08 -12.05 -5.27
CA ARG A 36 6.10 -11.14 -4.72
C ARG A 36 5.54 -9.99 -3.87
N ARG A 37 4.52 -10.28 -3.06
CA ARG A 37 3.90 -9.31 -2.14
C ARG A 37 4.29 -9.62 -0.70
N ASN A 38 4.24 -8.62 0.18
CA ASN A 38 4.44 -8.80 1.63
C ASN A 38 5.79 -9.42 2.02
N LEU A 39 6.85 -9.13 1.26
CA LEU A 39 8.23 -9.48 1.61
C LEU A 39 8.77 -8.47 2.62
N ARG A 40 9.14 -8.95 3.82
CA ARG A 40 9.75 -8.14 4.90
C ARG A 40 10.82 -8.96 5.61
N ASP A 41 11.97 -8.36 5.85
CA ASP A 41 13.14 -9.01 6.48
C ASP A 41 13.52 -10.36 5.82
N GLY A 42 13.46 -10.38 4.48
CA GLY A 42 13.77 -11.58 3.69
C GLY A 42 12.70 -12.68 3.74
N ARG A 43 11.54 -12.44 4.35
CA ARG A 43 10.46 -13.44 4.52
C ARG A 43 9.14 -12.94 3.97
N TYR A 44 8.34 -13.88 3.46
CA TYR A 44 6.97 -13.61 3.05
C TYR A 44 6.03 -13.73 4.23
N TRP A 45 5.21 -12.71 4.42
CA TRP A 45 4.26 -12.65 5.52
C TRP A 45 2.81 -12.65 5.02
N THR A 46 1.92 -13.12 5.89
CA THR A 46 0.49 -12.92 5.76
C THR A 46 -0.04 -12.26 7.03
N TYR A 47 -1.04 -11.40 6.92
CA TYR A 47 -1.65 -10.75 8.07
C TYR A 47 -3.07 -11.26 8.26
N ASN A 48 -3.44 -11.51 9.52
CA ASN A 48 -4.83 -11.82 9.84
C ASN A 48 -5.15 -11.49 11.30
N SER A 49 -6.35 -10.97 11.54
CA SER A 49 -6.85 -10.72 12.89
C SER A 49 -7.49 -11.99 13.46
N ILE A 50 -7.63 -12.07 14.78
CA ILE A 50 -8.32 -13.20 15.42
C ILE A 50 -9.79 -13.29 14.97
N SER A 51 -10.45 -12.14 14.77
CA SER A 51 -11.84 -12.10 14.31
C SER A 51 -11.97 -12.62 12.88
N ALA A 52 -11.07 -12.22 11.98
CA ALA A 52 -11.09 -12.68 10.60
C ALA A 52 -10.72 -14.17 10.48
N PHE A 53 -9.85 -14.70 11.36
CA PHE A 53 -9.73 -16.15 11.51
C PHE A 53 -11.03 -16.82 11.97
N GLY A 54 -11.81 -16.17 12.84
CA GLY A 54 -13.14 -16.64 13.23
C GLY A 54 -14.11 -16.75 12.06
N ASP A 55 -14.08 -15.78 11.13
CA ASP A 55 -14.89 -15.81 9.92
C ASP A 55 -14.46 -16.93 8.95
N LEU A 56 -13.16 -17.18 8.85
CA LEU A 56 -12.60 -18.27 8.03
C LEU A 56 -12.82 -19.66 8.64
N PHE A 57 -12.88 -19.74 9.97
CA PHE A 57 -13.02 -20.97 10.75
C PHE A 57 -14.20 -20.88 11.71
N PRO A 58 -15.45 -20.87 11.21
CA PRO A 58 -16.65 -20.61 12.02
C PRO A 58 -16.94 -21.68 13.10
N TYR A 59 -16.23 -22.81 13.05
CA TYR A 59 -16.29 -23.89 14.05
C TYR A 59 -15.23 -23.73 15.17
N LEU A 60 -14.40 -22.70 15.13
CA LEU A 60 -13.40 -22.38 16.16
C LEU A 60 -13.78 -21.06 16.86
N SER A 61 -13.79 -21.09 18.19
CA SER A 61 -13.88 -19.87 18.99
C SER A 61 -12.60 -19.05 18.91
N GLU A 62 -12.69 -17.73 19.15
CA GLU A 62 -11.50 -16.87 19.23
C GLU A 62 -10.45 -17.38 20.22
N LYS A 63 -10.89 -17.97 21.34
CA LYS A 63 -9.98 -18.55 22.34
C LYS A 63 -9.20 -19.73 21.74
N GLN A 64 -9.89 -20.63 21.02
CA GLN A 64 -9.25 -21.76 20.35
C GLN A 64 -8.27 -21.29 19.26
N ILE A 65 -8.61 -20.23 18.52
CA ILE A 65 -7.74 -19.62 17.51
C ILE A 65 -6.48 -19.06 18.16
N ARG A 66 -6.60 -18.27 19.25
CA ARG A 66 -5.44 -17.72 19.97
C ARG A 66 -4.52 -18.83 20.48
N THR A 67 -5.08 -19.83 21.16
CA THR A 67 -4.31 -20.97 21.66
C THR A 67 -3.66 -21.77 20.52
N ALA A 68 -4.34 -21.92 19.39
CA ALA A 68 -3.77 -22.61 18.23
C ALA A 68 -2.56 -21.84 17.66
N LEU A 69 -2.66 -20.53 17.51
CA LEU A 69 -1.55 -19.68 17.04
C LEU A 69 -0.37 -19.70 18.03
N GLU A 70 -0.63 -19.65 19.33
CA GLU A 70 0.41 -19.77 20.37
C GLU A 70 1.17 -21.11 20.28
N LYS A 71 0.45 -22.21 20.03
CA LYS A 71 1.07 -23.53 19.82
C LYS A 71 1.94 -23.57 18.57
N LEU A 72 1.51 -22.94 17.47
CA LEU A 72 2.30 -22.87 16.24
C LEU A 72 3.58 -22.06 16.41
N VAL A 73 3.52 -20.94 17.15
CA VAL A 73 4.70 -20.13 17.49
C VAL A 73 5.63 -20.90 18.41
N SER A 74 5.10 -21.54 19.45
CA SER A 74 5.89 -22.32 20.42
C SER A 74 6.57 -23.54 19.78
N ALA A 75 5.95 -24.11 18.75
CA ALA A 75 6.52 -25.21 17.96
C ALA A 75 7.45 -24.73 16.83
N GLU A 76 7.73 -23.42 16.76
CA GLU A 76 8.56 -22.77 15.74
C GLU A 76 8.09 -23.03 14.29
N LEU A 77 6.82 -23.39 14.09
CA LEU A 77 6.24 -23.61 12.76
C LEU A 77 5.92 -22.28 12.08
N ILE A 78 5.56 -21.27 12.87
CA ILE A 78 5.32 -19.90 12.40
C ILE A 78 6.04 -18.89 13.28
N ILE A 79 6.38 -17.74 12.70
CA ILE A 79 6.85 -16.55 13.40
C ILE A 79 5.70 -15.56 13.44
N LYS A 80 5.48 -14.94 14.59
CA LYS A 80 4.47 -13.90 14.78
C LYS A 80 5.16 -12.53 14.88
N GLY A 81 4.73 -11.59 14.07
CA GLY A 81 5.17 -10.19 14.08
C GLY A 81 4.00 -9.24 14.32
N ASN A 82 4.33 -8.04 14.79
CA ASN A 82 3.41 -6.91 14.73
C ASN A 82 4.13 -5.80 13.96
N PHE A 83 3.53 -5.38 12.86
CA PHE A 83 4.04 -4.27 12.04
C PHE A 83 3.06 -3.09 12.01
N SER A 84 2.13 -3.05 12.95
CA SER A 84 1.27 -1.90 13.19
C SER A 84 1.87 -1.03 14.29
N ASP A 85 1.99 0.26 14.03
CA ASP A 85 2.42 1.24 15.04
C ASP A 85 1.30 1.55 16.05
N ASP A 86 0.07 1.08 15.79
CA ASP A 86 -1.07 1.25 16.68
C ASP A 86 -1.13 0.13 17.73
N ARG A 87 -1.06 0.52 19.01
CA ARG A 87 -1.15 -0.38 20.16
C ARG A 87 -2.52 -1.08 20.27
N TYR A 88 -3.55 -0.56 19.61
CA TYR A 88 -4.90 -1.13 19.57
C TYR A 88 -5.16 -2.00 18.35
N ASP A 89 -4.33 -1.92 17.31
CA ASP A 89 -4.43 -2.80 16.15
C ASP A 89 -3.98 -4.22 16.56
N ARG A 90 -4.93 -5.15 16.45
CA ARG A 90 -4.73 -6.55 16.82
C ARG A 90 -4.31 -7.39 15.62
N THR A 91 -4.07 -6.76 14.47
CA THR A 91 -3.61 -7.42 13.24
C THR A 91 -2.22 -7.97 13.47
N CYS A 92 -2.15 -9.29 13.56
CA CYS A 92 -0.91 -10.00 13.72
C CYS A 92 -0.45 -10.47 12.34
N TRP A 93 0.86 -10.40 12.12
CA TRP A 93 1.49 -10.92 10.92
C TRP A 93 2.14 -12.26 11.23
N TYR A 94 2.09 -13.17 10.27
CA TYR A 94 2.60 -14.53 10.38
C TYR A 94 3.50 -14.85 9.19
N ALA A 95 4.65 -15.45 9.48
CA ALA A 95 5.57 -16.00 8.49
C ALA A 95 5.89 -17.46 8.84
N LEU A 96 6.43 -18.23 7.89
CA LEU A 96 6.91 -19.57 8.17
C LEU A 96 8.14 -19.53 9.07
N GLY A 97 8.18 -20.47 10.01
CA GLY A 97 9.31 -20.64 10.91
C GLY A 97 10.53 -21.26 10.22
N ASN A 98 11.69 -21.06 10.85
CA ASN A 98 13.01 -21.40 10.28
C ASN A 98 13.15 -22.87 9.92
N SER A 99 12.45 -23.77 10.61
CA SER A 99 12.51 -25.22 10.35
C SER A 99 11.76 -25.67 9.09
N ILE A 100 10.91 -24.81 8.52
CA ILE A 100 10.05 -25.14 7.37
C ILE A 100 10.46 -24.36 6.12
N CYS A 101 11.16 -23.23 6.28
CA CYS A 101 11.72 -22.47 5.16
C CYS A 101 12.67 -23.38 4.34
N PRO A 102 12.35 -23.70 3.07
CA PRO A 102 13.31 -24.38 2.22
C PRO A 102 14.54 -23.48 2.10
N ASN A 103 15.71 -24.02 2.44
CA ASN A 103 17.01 -23.35 2.27
C ASN A 103 17.07 -22.63 0.90
N GLY A 104 16.99 -21.31 0.94
CA GLY A 104 16.95 -20.47 -0.27
C GLY A 104 16.73 -18.98 0.00
N GLN A 105 16.60 -18.56 1.26
CA GLN A 105 16.46 -17.15 1.65
C GLN A 105 17.51 -16.81 2.72
N ILE A 106 18.78 -16.93 2.35
CA ILE A 106 19.86 -16.23 3.03
C ILE A 106 20.74 -15.68 1.91
N ASP A 107 20.56 -14.41 1.56
CA ASP A 107 21.65 -13.66 0.94
C ASP A 107 22.47 -13.11 2.11
N PRO A 108 23.72 -13.55 2.32
CA PRO A 108 24.50 -13.13 3.47
C PRO A 108 24.87 -11.67 3.27
N THR A 109 24.20 -10.77 3.99
CA THR A 109 24.78 -9.45 4.18
C THR A 109 26.08 -9.62 4.94
N GLU A 110 27.12 -9.04 4.37
CA GLU A 110 28.51 -9.29 4.68
C GLU A 110 28.84 -9.08 6.15
N ARG A 111 29.78 -9.89 6.62
CA ARG A 111 30.39 -9.84 7.95
C ARG A 111 31.06 -8.48 8.16
N GLU A 112 30.83 -7.89 9.32
CA GLU A 112 31.94 -7.31 10.09
C GLU A 112 32.10 -8.13 11.37
N ASN A 113 33.21 -8.86 11.40
CA ASN A 113 33.69 -9.57 12.58
C ASN A 113 34.26 -8.52 13.54
N ASP A 114 33.59 -8.27 14.67
CA ASP A 114 34.32 -7.83 15.86
C ASP A 114 34.88 -9.06 16.56
N ALA A 115 36.20 -9.04 16.68
CA ALA A 115 37.05 -10.15 17.06
C ALA A 115 36.72 -10.73 18.43
N PHE A 116 36.83 -12.05 18.51
CA PHE A 116 37.00 -12.81 19.74
C PHE A 116 38.27 -12.34 20.49
N ALA A 117 38.15 -12.07 21.78
CA ALA A 117 39.25 -12.21 22.74
C ALA A 117 38.70 -12.63 24.12
N PRO A 118 39.47 -13.40 24.92
CA PRO A 118 38.97 -14.60 25.59
C PRO A 118 38.63 -14.43 27.08
N GLU A 119 38.17 -15.56 27.62
CA GLU A 119 37.58 -15.89 28.93
C GLU A 119 37.99 -15.11 30.20
N GLY A 120 36.98 -14.91 31.06
CA GLY A 120 37.14 -14.69 32.50
C GLY A 120 35.78 -14.63 33.22
N LYS A 121 35.38 -15.69 33.93
CA LYS A 121 34.31 -15.68 34.95
C LYS A 121 34.94 -15.36 36.33
N PRO A 122 34.15 -15.15 37.41
CA PRO A 122 32.88 -14.42 37.56
C PRO A 122 32.99 -13.40 38.73
N SER A 123 32.12 -12.38 38.81
CA SER A 123 31.65 -11.79 40.10
C SER A 123 30.65 -10.66 39.84
N ALA A 124 29.43 -10.81 40.36
CA ALA A 124 28.52 -9.69 40.61
C ALA A 124 29.06 -8.86 41.80
N PRO A 125 28.78 -7.55 41.85
CA PRO A 125 27.85 -7.11 42.89
C PRO A 125 26.86 -6.02 42.48
N GLU A 126 25.83 -5.97 43.31
CA GLU A 126 24.68 -5.09 43.42
C GLU A 126 24.84 -3.61 43.00
N GLY A 127 23.89 -3.18 42.16
CA GLY A 127 23.04 -2.02 42.43
C GLY A 127 23.68 -0.65 42.59
N LYS A 128 23.81 0.11 41.49
CA LYS A 128 23.61 1.58 41.48
C LYS A 128 22.96 2.05 40.18
N SER A 129 21.84 2.76 40.32
CA SER A 129 21.11 3.46 39.26
C SER A 129 21.97 4.60 38.68
N TYR A 130 22.35 4.49 37.41
CA TYR A 130 22.98 5.58 36.66
C TYR A 130 21.93 6.28 35.78
N LYS A 131 21.59 7.51 36.14
CA LYS A 131 20.83 8.43 35.30
C LYS A 131 21.62 8.74 34.04
N ASN A 132 21.28 8.12 32.90
CA ASN A 132 21.85 8.52 31.62
C ASN A 132 21.22 9.83 31.14
N ARG A 133 21.97 10.91 31.32
CA ARG A 133 21.81 12.19 30.64
C ARG A 133 22.46 12.06 29.26
N TYR A 134 21.74 11.52 28.29
CA TYR A 134 22.17 11.48 26.89
C TYR A 134 21.21 12.35 26.06
N LYS A 135 21.72 13.42 25.45
CA LYS A 135 21.07 14.15 24.37
C LYS A 135 21.88 13.91 23.10
N PRO A 136 21.41 13.10 22.14
CA PRO A 136 22.09 12.97 20.86
C PRO A 136 21.71 14.14 19.94
N TYR A 137 22.72 14.78 19.38
CA TYR A 137 22.63 15.70 18.25
C TYR A 137 22.14 14.91 17.02
N GLN A 138 21.02 15.31 16.40
CA GLN A 138 20.57 14.76 15.12
C GLN A 138 21.08 15.65 13.98
N LYS A 139 21.97 15.13 13.15
CA LYS A 139 22.10 15.61 11.76
C LYS A 139 21.00 14.90 10.95
N PRO A 140 20.22 15.59 10.11
CA PRO A 140 19.16 14.95 9.35
C PRO A 140 19.76 14.03 8.29
N ASP A 141 19.47 12.74 8.43
CA ASP A 141 19.72 11.69 7.44
C ASP A 141 18.82 11.93 6.21
N PRO A 142 19.30 11.77 4.95
CA PRO A 142 18.48 11.84 3.74
C PRO A 142 17.22 10.95 3.77
N SER A 143 17.22 9.87 4.54
CA SER A 143 16.06 8.99 4.78
C SER A 143 14.93 9.73 5.52
N HIS A 144 15.26 10.55 6.51
CA HIS A 144 14.28 11.35 7.24
C HIS A 144 13.67 12.46 6.37
N ALA A 145 14.42 12.99 5.40
CA ALA A 145 13.91 14.02 4.49
C ALA A 145 12.81 13.46 3.55
N LYS A 146 12.97 12.23 3.04
CA LYS A 146 11.93 11.57 2.23
C LYS A 146 10.69 11.22 3.05
N ALA A 147 10.90 10.67 4.25
CA ALA A 147 9.81 10.38 5.17
C ALA A 147 9.03 11.64 5.56
N ALA A 148 9.72 12.77 5.78
CA ALA A 148 9.08 14.05 6.09
C ALA A 148 8.23 14.59 4.92
N VAL A 149 8.68 14.43 3.67
CA VAL A 149 7.93 14.88 2.48
C VAL A 149 6.70 14.01 2.25
N GLU A 150 6.80 12.69 2.43
CA GLU A 150 5.66 11.76 2.35
C GLU A 150 4.66 11.99 3.49
N GLU A 151 5.15 12.35 4.67
CA GLU A 151 4.32 12.72 5.82
C GLU A 151 3.52 14.00 5.54
N GLU A 152 4.17 15.07 5.05
CA GLU A 152 3.52 16.32 4.65
C GLU A 152 2.46 16.11 3.55
N ALA A 153 2.77 15.31 2.54
CA ALA A 153 1.81 14.97 1.47
C ALA A 153 0.60 14.20 2.02
N SER A 154 0.82 13.23 2.92
CA SER A 154 -0.25 12.45 3.52
C SER A 154 -1.18 13.28 4.41
N GLU A 155 -0.63 14.23 5.17
CA GLU A 155 -1.42 15.16 5.99
C GLU A 155 -2.23 16.12 5.13
N LYS A 156 -1.64 16.63 4.05
CA LYS A 156 -2.35 17.48 3.09
C LYS A 156 -3.56 16.76 2.47
N ILE A 157 -3.39 15.51 2.04
CA ILE A 157 -4.48 14.70 1.48
C ILE A 157 -5.59 14.48 2.51
N LEU A 158 -5.23 14.17 3.77
CA LEU A 158 -6.21 13.97 4.83
C LEU A 158 -6.96 15.27 5.21
N SER A 159 -6.29 16.42 5.12
CA SER A 159 -6.88 17.74 5.41
C SER A 159 -8.00 18.13 4.44
N ALA A 160 -8.05 17.53 3.24
CA ALA A 160 -9.12 17.75 2.28
C ALA A 160 -10.42 17.01 2.65
N TYR A 161 -10.39 16.11 3.63
CA TYR A 161 -11.56 15.38 4.12
C TYR A 161 -12.37 16.26 5.09
N PRO A 162 -13.71 16.11 5.17
CA PRO A 162 -14.52 16.86 6.13
C PRO A 162 -14.00 16.73 7.57
N GLU A 163 -13.54 17.85 8.16
CA GLU A 163 -12.85 17.86 9.46
C GLU A 163 -13.66 17.18 10.57
N ASP A 164 -14.98 17.36 10.57
CA ASP A 164 -15.90 16.81 11.58
C ASP A 164 -16.13 15.30 11.44
N ARG A 165 -15.56 14.68 10.40
CA ARG A 165 -15.62 13.24 10.11
C ARG A 165 -14.24 12.60 10.03
N ILE A 166 -13.19 13.33 10.38
CA ILE A 166 -11.85 12.76 10.54
C ILE A 166 -11.80 11.95 11.83
N ARG A 167 -11.54 10.66 11.71
CA ARG A 167 -11.33 9.72 12.82
C ARG A 167 -10.17 8.79 12.48
N GLY A 168 -9.40 8.39 13.49
CA GLY A 168 -8.29 7.45 13.28
C GLY A 168 -7.23 8.02 12.34
N LYS A 169 -6.71 9.22 12.63
CA LYS A 169 -5.72 9.92 11.79
C LYS A 169 -4.53 9.03 11.42
N ALA A 170 -3.96 8.29 12.37
CA ALA A 170 -2.84 7.39 12.13
C ALA A 170 -3.17 6.30 11.07
N VAL A 171 -4.37 5.72 11.15
CA VAL A 171 -4.86 4.72 10.18
C VAL A 171 -5.03 5.37 8.81
N CYS A 172 -5.61 6.57 8.75
CA CYS A 172 -5.78 7.30 7.49
C CYS A 172 -4.44 7.62 6.83
N LEU A 173 -3.47 8.13 7.59
CA LEU A 173 -2.14 8.45 7.08
C LEU A 173 -1.39 7.20 6.61
N SER A 174 -1.49 6.10 7.35
CA SER A 174 -0.92 4.80 6.94
C SER A 174 -1.52 4.30 5.62
N GLN A 175 -2.85 4.36 5.47
CA GLN A 175 -3.54 3.97 4.24
C GLN A 175 -3.18 4.88 3.06
N ILE A 176 -3.07 6.20 3.28
CA ILE A 176 -2.63 7.15 2.26
C ILE A 176 -1.20 6.84 1.82
N ARG A 177 -0.27 6.62 2.76
CA ARG A 177 1.12 6.25 2.45
C ARG A 177 1.19 4.95 1.67
N GLN A 178 0.39 3.96 2.06
CA GLN A 178 0.33 2.69 1.33
C GLN A 178 -0.21 2.89 -0.09
N ALA A 179 -1.25 3.70 -0.28
CA ALA A 179 -1.77 4.02 -1.61
C ALA A 179 -0.72 4.71 -2.50
N LEU A 180 0.04 5.66 -1.95
CA LEU A 180 1.15 6.31 -2.65
C LEU A 180 2.26 5.31 -3.00
N ALA A 181 2.60 4.41 -2.07
CA ALA A 181 3.58 3.34 -2.29
C ALA A 181 3.12 2.31 -3.34
N ASP A 182 1.81 2.09 -3.44
CA ASP A 182 1.19 1.24 -4.45
C ASP A 182 1.11 1.92 -5.84
N GLY A 183 1.58 3.16 -5.96
CA GLY A 183 1.72 3.89 -7.22
C GLY A 183 0.57 4.83 -7.56
N VAL A 184 -0.34 5.09 -6.61
CA VAL A 184 -1.41 6.07 -6.80
C VAL A 184 -0.81 7.48 -6.79
N ASP A 185 -1.16 8.30 -7.78
CA ASP A 185 -0.71 9.69 -7.81
C ASP A 185 -1.33 10.51 -6.67
N ALA A 186 -0.51 11.29 -5.96
CA ALA A 186 -0.94 12.07 -4.82
C ALA A 186 -2.04 13.09 -5.17
N LYS A 187 -2.03 13.66 -6.38
CA LYS A 187 -3.06 14.62 -6.81
C LYS A 187 -4.37 13.91 -7.11
N ASP A 188 -4.32 12.69 -7.61
CA ASP A 188 -5.52 11.89 -7.89
C ASP A 188 -6.21 11.48 -6.60
N LEU A 189 -5.42 11.08 -5.61
CA LEU A 189 -5.93 10.76 -4.28
C LEU A 189 -6.48 12.01 -3.56
N GLU A 190 -5.79 13.16 -3.64
CA GLU A 190 -6.31 14.46 -3.15
C GLU A 190 -7.64 14.82 -3.85
N GLY A 191 -7.71 14.61 -5.17
CA GLY A 191 -8.90 14.83 -5.98
C GLY A 191 -10.07 13.93 -5.57
N ALA A 192 -9.81 12.65 -5.33
CA ALA A 192 -10.81 11.69 -4.85
C ALA A 192 -11.39 12.08 -3.49
N VAL A 193 -10.53 12.49 -2.55
CA VAL A 193 -10.95 12.98 -1.23
C VAL A 193 -11.83 14.22 -1.36
N ARG A 194 -11.42 15.18 -2.19
CA ARG A 194 -12.19 16.42 -2.42
C ARG A 194 -13.52 16.14 -3.11
N ALA A 195 -13.56 15.25 -4.09
CA ALA A 195 -14.79 14.86 -4.77
C ALA A 195 -15.79 14.24 -3.79
N TYR A 196 -15.32 13.36 -2.90
CA TYR A 196 -16.14 12.80 -1.84
C TYR A 196 -16.62 13.88 -0.86
N ALA A 197 -15.74 14.81 -0.46
CA ALA A 197 -16.09 15.91 0.43
C ALA A 197 -17.21 16.77 -0.17
N SER A 198 -17.09 17.17 -1.44
CA SER A 198 -18.09 17.93 -2.17
C SER A 198 -19.40 17.16 -2.38
N GLU A 199 -19.33 15.86 -2.69
CA GLU A 199 -20.54 15.03 -2.77
C GLU A 199 -21.23 14.99 -1.41
N SER A 200 -20.48 14.89 -0.31
CA SER A 200 -21.03 14.82 1.03
C SER A 200 -21.53 16.17 1.59
N GLU A 201 -21.30 17.28 0.88
CA GLU A 201 -21.64 18.64 1.29
C GLU A 201 -23.17 18.83 1.28
N GLY A 202 -23.80 18.73 2.47
CA GLY A 202 -25.24 18.81 2.65
C GLY A 202 -25.91 17.49 3.05
N PHE A 203 -25.16 16.39 3.08
CA PHE A 203 -25.67 15.14 3.65
C PHE A 203 -25.78 15.22 5.17
N THR A 204 -26.74 14.47 5.72
CA THR A 204 -26.81 14.33 7.18
C THR A 204 -25.57 13.60 7.68
N ARG A 205 -25.17 13.97 8.88
CA ARG A 205 -24.01 13.46 9.60
C ARG A 205 -23.87 11.94 9.65
N SER A 206 -24.96 11.19 9.53
CA SER A 206 -24.99 9.71 9.52
C SER A 206 -24.74 9.09 8.13
N LYS A 207 -24.82 9.89 7.06
CA LYS A 207 -24.60 9.49 5.67
C LYS A 207 -23.16 9.72 5.20
N VAL A 208 -22.41 10.56 5.90
CA VAL A 208 -20.98 10.80 5.65
C VAL A 208 -20.16 9.77 6.42
N CYS A 209 -19.28 9.06 5.71
CA CYS A 209 -18.39 8.07 6.32
C CYS A 209 -17.31 8.75 7.17
N PHE A 210 -16.87 8.06 8.22
CA PHE A 210 -15.63 8.43 8.89
C PHE A 210 -14.44 8.15 7.98
N SER A 211 -13.41 9.01 8.05
CA SER A 211 -12.23 8.93 7.20
C SER A 211 -11.55 7.56 7.25
N ASP A 212 -11.38 6.98 8.45
CA ASP A 212 -10.78 5.66 8.64
C ASP A 212 -11.51 4.56 7.85
N ASN A 213 -12.84 4.52 7.94
CA ASN A 213 -13.67 3.57 7.24
C ASN A 213 -13.70 3.85 5.74
N TRP A 214 -13.67 5.11 5.32
CA TRP A 214 -13.66 5.48 3.90
C TRP A 214 -12.37 5.01 3.21
N PHE A 215 -11.21 5.23 3.83
CA PHE A 215 -9.92 4.72 3.32
C PHE A 215 -9.83 3.18 3.40
N THR A 216 -10.24 2.59 4.53
CA THR A 216 -10.15 1.13 4.73
C THR A 216 -11.11 0.35 3.84
N SER A 217 -12.30 0.89 3.55
CA SER A 217 -13.28 0.23 2.69
C SER A 217 -12.98 0.36 1.19
N GLY A 218 -11.93 1.08 0.80
CA GLY A 218 -11.56 1.25 -0.61
C GLY A 218 -12.55 2.09 -1.42
N ARG A 219 -13.48 2.82 -0.79
CA ARG A 219 -14.47 3.66 -1.49
C ARG A 219 -13.84 4.72 -2.39
N TRP A 220 -12.65 5.18 -2.03
CA TRP A 220 -11.85 6.12 -2.79
C TRP A 220 -11.41 5.59 -4.16
N LEU A 221 -11.31 4.27 -4.35
CA LEU A 221 -10.97 3.65 -5.64
C LEU A 221 -11.99 3.98 -6.73
N LYS A 222 -13.28 4.08 -6.38
CA LYS A 222 -14.32 4.49 -7.33
C LYS A 222 -14.01 5.88 -7.90
N TYR A 223 -13.67 6.83 -7.03
CA TYR A 223 -13.38 8.19 -7.45
C TYR A 223 -12.10 8.27 -8.29
N LEU A 224 -11.13 7.39 -8.07
CA LEU A 224 -9.96 7.28 -8.94
C LEU A 224 -10.33 6.78 -10.33
N HIS A 225 -11.15 5.72 -10.42
CA HIS A 225 -11.66 5.25 -11.71
C HIS A 225 -12.49 6.32 -12.42
N ASP A 226 -13.35 7.05 -11.70
CA ASP A 226 -14.13 8.15 -12.27
C ASP A 226 -13.20 9.26 -12.83
N VAL A 227 -12.07 9.54 -12.17
CA VAL A 227 -11.05 10.51 -12.63
C VAL A 227 -10.29 9.99 -13.86
N GLU A 228 -9.92 8.71 -13.87
CA GLU A 228 -9.28 8.06 -15.03
C GLU A 228 -10.22 8.05 -16.24
N GLU A 229 -11.48 7.66 -16.05
CA GLU A 229 -12.49 7.68 -17.10
C GLU A 229 -12.73 9.10 -17.64
N ALA A 230 -12.78 10.10 -16.75
CA ALA A 230 -12.91 11.50 -17.17
C ALA A 230 -11.69 11.98 -17.98
N ARG A 231 -10.48 11.55 -17.63
CA ARG A 231 -9.25 11.86 -18.39
C ARG A 231 -9.25 11.20 -19.76
N GLU A 232 -9.57 9.92 -19.83
CA GLU A 232 -9.63 9.20 -21.10
C GLU A 232 -10.74 9.75 -22.00
N ALA A 233 -11.90 10.10 -21.43
CA ALA A 233 -12.95 10.80 -22.16
C ALA A 233 -12.50 12.19 -22.65
N GLY A 234 -11.72 12.92 -21.85
CA GLY A 234 -11.12 14.20 -22.24
C GLY A 234 -10.15 14.05 -23.42
N LYS A 235 -9.22 13.09 -23.33
CA LYS A 235 -8.28 12.75 -24.40
C LYS A 235 -9.01 12.31 -25.67
N ALA A 236 -10.09 11.53 -25.54
CA ALA A 236 -10.89 11.09 -26.67
C ALA A 236 -11.55 12.28 -27.40
N LYS A 237 -12.12 13.24 -26.65
CA LYS A 237 -12.70 14.47 -27.21
C LYS A 237 -11.64 15.35 -27.87
N GLU A 238 -10.45 15.46 -27.26
CA GLU A 238 -9.33 16.21 -27.84
C GLU A 238 -8.84 15.55 -29.13
N ALA A 239 -8.71 14.22 -29.15
CA ALA A 239 -8.34 13.47 -30.35
C ALA A 239 -9.40 13.60 -31.46
N GLU A 240 -10.68 13.62 -31.11
CA GLU A 240 -11.77 13.88 -32.07
C GLU A 240 -11.71 15.29 -32.65
N LEU A 241 -11.47 16.30 -31.79
CA LEU A 241 -11.26 17.68 -32.24
C LEU A 241 -10.04 17.79 -33.19
N LEU A 242 -8.92 17.17 -32.83
CA LEU A 242 -7.71 17.17 -33.65
C LEU A 242 -7.93 16.47 -34.99
N LYS A 243 -8.70 15.37 -35.05
CA LYS A 243 -9.08 14.74 -36.32
C LYS A 243 -9.86 15.70 -37.21
N GLY A 244 -10.87 16.38 -36.66
CA GLY A 244 -11.65 17.37 -37.43
C GLY A 244 -10.79 18.53 -37.96
N LEU A 245 -9.78 18.97 -37.18
CA LEU A 245 -8.83 19.98 -37.64
C LEU A 245 -7.86 19.43 -38.70
N ALA A 246 -7.43 18.17 -38.60
CA ALA A 246 -6.60 17.52 -39.61
C ALA A 246 -7.34 17.40 -40.96
N ASP A 247 -8.63 17.06 -40.92
CA ASP A 247 -9.49 17.03 -42.11
C ASP A 247 -9.54 18.40 -42.79
N TRP A 248 -9.69 19.48 -42.01
CA TRP A 248 -9.67 20.85 -42.56
C TRP A 248 -8.34 21.19 -43.25
N VAL A 249 -7.22 20.79 -42.67
CA VAL A 249 -5.89 21.04 -43.24
C VAL A 249 -5.68 20.25 -44.53
N THR A 250 -6.10 18.98 -44.53
CA THR A 250 -6.03 18.10 -45.72
C THR A 250 -6.88 18.63 -46.87
N ASP A 251 -8.11 19.09 -46.57
CA ASP A 251 -9.05 19.64 -47.55
C ASP A 251 -8.75 21.10 -47.94
N LYS A 252 -7.72 21.72 -47.34
CA LYS A 252 -7.41 23.16 -47.49
C LYS A 252 -8.62 24.05 -47.22
N HIS A 253 -9.39 23.71 -46.19
CA HIS A 253 -10.65 24.35 -45.89
C HIS A 253 -10.44 25.83 -45.49
N PRO A 254 -11.32 26.77 -45.87
CA PRO A 254 -11.19 28.21 -45.54
C PRO A 254 -11.16 28.55 -44.03
N LEU A 255 -11.53 27.58 -43.17
CA LEU A 255 -11.49 27.73 -41.72
C LEU A 255 -10.12 27.40 -41.11
N CYS A 256 -9.15 26.92 -41.90
CA CYS A 256 -7.78 26.69 -41.42
C CYS A 256 -7.18 27.93 -40.73
N ARG A 257 -7.52 29.15 -41.18
CA ARG A 257 -7.09 30.41 -40.56
C ARG A 257 -7.43 30.58 -39.07
N HIS A 258 -8.37 29.79 -38.54
CA HIS A 258 -8.76 29.81 -37.12
C HIS A 258 -8.03 28.77 -36.28
N ILE A 259 -7.21 27.91 -36.90
CA ILE A 259 -6.37 26.96 -36.19
C ILE A 259 -5.26 27.75 -35.49
N THR A 260 -5.20 27.61 -34.18
CA THR A 260 -4.22 28.30 -33.34
C THR A 260 -2.85 27.61 -33.45
N PRO A 261 -1.74 28.33 -33.20
CA PRO A 261 -0.40 27.72 -33.22
C PRO A 261 -0.27 26.52 -32.27
N GLY A 262 -0.95 26.56 -31.10
CA GLY A 262 -1.00 25.44 -30.16
C GLY A 262 -1.69 24.20 -30.72
N GLN A 263 -2.74 24.37 -31.53
CA GLN A 263 -3.41 23.26 -32.22
C GLN A 263 -2.55 22.70 -33.36
N VAL A 264 -1.81 23.55 -34.07
CA VAL A 264 -0.83 23.10 -35.08
C VAL A 264 0.25 22.23 -34.44
N THR A 265 0.78 22.64 -33.29
CA THR A 265 1.77 21.83 -32.55
C THR A 265 1.16 20.51 -32.07
N ALA A 266 -0.09 20.51 -31.60
CA ALA A 266 -0.78 19.29 -31.20
C ALA A 266 -1.05 18.32 -32.38
N LEU A 267 -1.40 18.85 -33.57
CA LEU A 267 -1.58 18.07 -34.80
C LEU A 267 -0.27 17.40 -35.24
N LEU A 268 0.84 18.14 -35.21
CA LEU A 268 2.18 17.62 -35.50
C LEU A 268 2.60 16.56 -34.48
N ALA A 269 2.41 16.82 -33.18
CA ALA A 269 2.75 15.89 -32.12
C ALA A 269 1.94 14.57 -32.20
N ALA A 270 0.68 14.67 -32.63
CA ALA A 270 -0.19 13.52 -32.87
C ALA A 270 0.09 12.79 -34.21
N ASN A 271 1.04 13.29 -35.02
CA ASN A 271 1.34 12.81 -36.38
C ASN A 271 0.10 12.74 -37.30
N LEU A 272 -0.89 13.60 -37.08
CA LEU A 272 -2.11 13.63 -37.90
C LEU A 272 -1.92 14.40 -39.21
N VAL A 273 -0.94 15.29 -39.26
CA VAL A 273 -0.64 16.16 -40.41
C VAL A 273 0.87 16.37 -40.50
N SER A 274 1.41 16.48 -41.70
CA SER A 274 2.82 16.78 -41.95
C SER A 274 3.12 18.29 -41.96
N PRO A 275 4.38 18.71 -41.67
CA PRO A 275 4.77 20.11 -41.78
C PRO A 275 4.51 20.72 -43.16
N ALA A 276 4.66 19.93 -44.23
CA ALA A 276 4.39 20.37 -45.60
C ALA A 276 2.91 20.67 -45.85
N GLU A 277 1.99 19.90 -45.25
CA GLU A 277 0.55 20.13 -45.36
C GLU A 277 0.11 21.38 -44.59
N ILE A 278 0.74 21.65 -43.45
CA ILE A 278 0.52 22.87 -42.66
C ILE A 278 0.97 24.11 -43.44
N GLU A 279 2.16 24.08 -44.05
CA GLU A 279 2.63 25.16 -44.93
C GLU A 279 1.72 25.34 -46.15
N ALA A 280 1.27 24.25 -46.77
CA ALA A 280 0.37 24.27 -47.92
C ALA A 280 -1.03 24.83 -47.60
N ALA A 281 -1.47 24.73 -46.34
CA ALA A 281 -2.70 25.33 -45.83
C ALA A 281 -2.53 26.79 -45.37
N GLY A 282 -1.32 27.36 -45.50
CA GLY A 282 -1.02 28.75 -45.14
C GLY A 282 -0.89 29.00 -43.63
N LEU A 283 -0.67 27.94 -42.84
CA LEU A 283 -0.46 28.00 -41.40
C LEU A 283 1.04 28.07 -41.08
N ARG A 284 1.40 28.80 -40.02
CA ARG A 284 2.78 28.81 -39.49
C ARG A 284 2.89 27.77 -38.38
N ALA A 285 3.86 26.87 -38.52
CA ALA A 285 4.27 25.92 -37.49
C ALA A 285 4.88 26.62 -36.27
#